data_AF-A0A7C7ZGC9-F1
#
_entry.id   AF-A0A7C7ZGC9-F1
#
_cell.length_a   1.000
_cell.length_b   1.000
_cell.length_c   1.000
_cell.angle_alpha   90.00
_cell.angle_beta   90.00
_cell.angle_gamma   90.00
#
_symmetry.space_group_name_H-M   'P 1'
#
loop_
_entity.id
_entity.type
_entity.pdbx_description
1 polymer ?
#
loop_
_entity_poly.entity_id
_entity_poly.type
_entity_poly.pdbx_seq_one_letter_code
_entity_poly.pdbx_strand_id
1 'polypeptide(L)'
;KGWIDSEGETHEAVYDVACSGGAAIDSVTHRCPDNGASVDLSDCSVSGDGAAQLRTLWHDPEFNADQRAFYYARVLENPTCRWSTWDAIREGVAPRSDMAATVQERAWTSPIQFVPGA
;
A
#
# COMPACT_ATOMS: atom_id res chain seq x y z
N LYS A 1 6.01 3.79 9.82
CA LYS A 1 6.83 4.52 10.82
C LYS A 1 8.18 3.83 10.88
N GLY A 2 9.26 4.60 10.96
CA GLY A 2 10.54 4.05 11.38
C GLY A 2 11.09 4.83 12.59
N TRP A 3 11.84 4.16 13.44
CA TRP A 3 12.45 4.77 14.63
C TRP A 3 13.79 4.12 14.95
N ILE A 4 14.51 4.75 15.88
CA ILE A 4 15.73 4.19 16.48
C ILE A 4 15.45 3.98 17.96
N ASP A 5 15.81 2.82 18.50
CA ASP A 5 15.63 2.52 19.93
C ASP A 5 16.77 3.07 20.80
N SER A 6 16.75 2.78 22.09
CA SER A 6 17.79 3.21 23.04
C SER A 6 19.15 2.56 22.82
N GLU A 7 19.20 1.43 22.12
CA GLU A 7 20.42 0.69 21.79
C GLU A 7 21.05 1.18 20.47
N GLY A 8 20.30 1.99 19.71
CA GLY A 8 20.74 2.54 18.42
C GLY A 8 20.27 1.72 17.22
N GLU A 9 19.44 0.69 17.43
CA GLU A 9 18.94 -0.17 16.37
C GLU A 9 17.75 0.46 15.64
N THR A 10 17.68 0.24 14.33
CA THR A 10 16.62 0.77 13.47
C THR A 10 15.44 -0.19 13.41
N HIS A 11 14.23 0.34 13.50
CA HIS A 11 12.99 -0.42 13.43
C HIS A 11 12.02 0.19 12.42
N GLU A 12 11.17 -0.64 11.83
CA GLU A 12 10.06 -0.21 10.96
C GLU A 12 8.77 -0.96 11.33
N ALA A 13 7.66 -0.22 11.33
CA ALA A 13 6.31 -0.78 11.40
C ALA A 13 5.40 -0.14 10.34
N VAL A 14 4.51 -0.96 9.79
CA VAL A 14 3.52 -0.57 8.79
C VAL A 14 2.12 -0.80 9.33
N TYR A 15 1.30 0.24 9.28
CA TYR A 15 -0.12 0.20 9.61
C TYR A 15 -0.91 0.59 8.37
N ASP A 16 -1.92 -0.21 8.01
CA ASP A 16 -2.98 0.27 7.14
C ASP A 16 -3.94 1.09 8.01
N VAL A 17 -4.30 2.29 7.54
CA VAL A 17 -5.03 3.29 8.34
C VAL A 17 -6.36 3.74 7.71
N ALA A 18 -6.59 3.33 6.45
CA ALA A 18 -7.82 3.51 5.70
C ALA A 18 -7.89 2.43 4.61
N CYS A 19 -9.05 1.80 4.45
CA CYS A 19 -9.30 0.77 3.44
C CYS A 19 -10.34 1.24 2.42
N SER A 20 -10.25 0.75 1.18
CA SER A 20 -11.30 0.96 0.18
C SER A 20 -12.65 0.44 0.70
N GLY A 21 -13.74 1.12 0.35
CA GLY A 21 -15.08 0.77 0.83
C GLY A 21 -15.30 0.92 2.33
N GLY A 22 -14.34 1.48 3.08
CA GLY A 22 -14.45 1.63 4.54
C GLY A 22 -14.36 0.31 5.31
N ALA A 23 -13.73 -0.72 4.72
CA ALA A 23 -13.53 -2.00 5.38
C ALA A 23 -12.80 -1.84 6.72
N ALA A 24 -13.18 -2.65 7.70
CA ALA A 24 -12.56 -2.65 9.01
C ALA A 24 -11.13 -3.19 8.92
N ILE A 25 -10.19 -2.46 9.54
CA ILE A 25 -8.80 -2.90 9.68
C ILE A 25 -8.73 -3.99 10.74
N ASP A 26 -8.01 -5.07 10.45
CA ASP A 26 -7.78 -6.13 11.42
C ASP A 26 -6.90 -5.60 12.57
N SER A 27 -7.40 -5.73 13.81
CA SER A 27 -6.76 -5.13 14.98
C SER A 27 -5.47 -5.82 15.42
N VAL A 28 -5.22 -7.04 14.93
CA VAL A 28 -4.05 -7.86 15.30
C VAL A 28 -2.93 -7.65 14.29
N THR A 29 -3.26 -7.63 13.00
CA THR A 29 -2.31 -7.52 11.89
C THR A 29 -2.13 -6.08 11.41
N HIS A 30 -3.05 -5.18 11.78
CA HIS A 30 -3.12 -3.80 11.30
C HIS A 30 -3.20 -3.67 9.79
N ARG A 31 -3.80 -4.66 9.12
CA ARG A 31 -3.95 -4.69 7.66
C ARG A 31 -5.41 -4.52 7.24
N CYS A 32 -5.61 -3.90 6.09
CA CYS A 32 -6.87 -4.00 5.37
C CYS A 32 -7.10 -5.45 4.91
N PRO A 33 -8.35 -5.94 4.93
CA PRO A 33 -8.67 -7.20 4.28
C PRO A 33 -8.47 -7.08 2.76
N ASP A 34 -8.36 -8.22 2.08
CA ASP A 34 -8.45 -8.27 0.63
C ASP A 34 -9.77 -7.64 0.17
N ASN A 35 -9.70 -6.70 -0.76
CA ASN A 35 -10.86 -5.98 -1.30
C ASN A 35 -11.47 -6.68 -2.53
N GLY A 36 -10.91 -7.82 -2.96
CA GLY A 36 -11.37 -8.60 -4.10
C GLY A 36 -11.11 -7.94 -5.46
N ALA A 37 -10.28 -6.89 -5.50
CA ALA A 37 -9.96 -6.22 -6.75
C ALA A 37 -9.13 -7.12 -7.68
N SER A 38 -9.48 -7.12 -8.96
CA SER A 38 -8.83 -7.99 -9.94
C SER A 38 -8.85 -7.39 -11.35
N VAL A 39 -8.13 -8.04 -12.26
CA VAL A 39 -8.01 -7.64 -13.66
C VAL A 39 -8.35 -8.83 -14.54
N ASP A 40 -9.20 -8.63 -15.55
CA ASP A 40 -9.42 -9.60 -16.61
C ASP A 40 -8.23 -9.56 -17.58
N LEU A 41 -7.52 -10.68 -17.75
CA LEU A 41 -6.32 -10.71 -18.58
C LEU A 41 -6.61 -10.78 -20.08
N SER A 42 -7.88 -10.89 -20.49
CA SER A 42 -8.30 -10.89 -21.90
C SER A 42 -8.45 -9.48 -22.47
N ASP A 43 -8.85 -8.51 -21.64
CA ASP A 43 -9.11 -7.12 -22.07
C ASP A 43 -8.55 -6.05 -21.11
N CYS A 44 -7.93 -6.47 -20.01
CA CYS A 44 -7.38 -5.62 -18.95
C CYS A 44 -8.42 -4.74 -18.25
N SER A 45 -9.70 -5.10 -18.31
CA SER A 45 -10.74 -4.47 -17.50
C SER A 45 -10.50 -4.75 -16.01
N VAL A 46 -10.68 -3.71 -15.19
CA VAL A 46 -10.52 -3.79 -13.73
C VAL A 46 -11.87 -4.02 -13.06
N SER A 47 -11.88 -4.80 -11.99
CA SER A 47 -13.07 -5.07 -11.17
C SER A 47 -12.75 -5.00 -9.68
N GLY A 48 -13.80 -4.97 -8.86
CA GLY A 48 -13.72 -4.84 -7.41
C GLY A 48 -13.70 -3.38 -6.93
N ASP A 49 -13.79 -3.22 -5.61
CA ASP A 49 -13.95 -1.91 -5.01
C ASP A 49 -12.60 -1.20 -4.89
N GLY A 50 -12.58 0.06 -5.27
CA GLY A 50 -11.46 0.98 -5.06
C GLY A 50 -11.92 2.22 -4.29
N ALA A 51 -11.02 3.17 -4.12
CA ALA A 51 -11.38 4.48 -3.58
C ALA A 51 -10.68 5.57 -4.37
N ALA A 52 -11.45 6.50 -4.93
CA ALA A 52 -10.89 7.69 -5.59
C ALA A 52 -10.18 8.62 -4.57
N GLN A 53 -10.54 8.52 -3.29
CA GLN A 53 -9.91 9.23 -2.20
C GLN A 53 -10.00 8.40 -0.91
N LEU A 54 -8.92 8.37 -0.15
CA LEU A 54 -8.90 7.90 1.23
C LEU A 54 -8.54 9.08 2.14
N ARG A 55 -9.32 9.27 3.20
CA ARG A 55 -9.08 10.29 4.22
C ARG A 55 -9.37 9.69 5.58
N THR A 56 -8.45 9.90 6.52
CA THR A 56 -8.57 9.42 7.89
C THR A 56 -7.79 10.31 8.84
N LEU A 57 -8.10 10.21 10.13
CA LEU A 57 -7.23 10.66 11.21
C LEU A 57 -6.67 9.41 11.87
N TRP A 58 -5.35 9.32 11.96
CA TRP A 58 -4.69 8.16 12.55
C TRP A 58 -3.82 8.60 13.73
N HIS A 59 -3.85 7.78 14.78
CA HIS A 59 -2.99 7.93 15.95
C HIS A 59 -2.10 6.70 16.03
N ASP A 60 -0.80 6.92 16.19
CA ASP A 60 0.16 5.85 16.37
C ASP A 60 -0.02 5.21 17.76
N PRO A 61 -0.46 3.93 17.84
CA PRO A 61 -0.73 3.28 19.12
C PRO A 61 0.55 3.04 19.95
N GLU A 62 1.72 3.09 19.31
CA GLU A 62 3.03 2.90 19.93
C GLU A 62 3.84 4.20 19.92
N PHE A 63 3.16 5.33 19.91
CA PHE A 63 3.82 6.63 19.96
C PHE A 63 4.61 6.79 21.27
N ASN A 64 5.90 7.12 21.13
CA ASN A 64 6.76 7.46 22.25
C ASN A 64 7.31 8.88 22.03
N ALA A 65 6.96 9.80 22.92
CA ALA A 65 7.32 11.21 22.83
C ALA A 65 8.83 11.46 23.01
N ASP A 66 9.54 10.55 23.66
CA ASP A 66 10.98 10.63 23.92
C ASP A 66 11.82 9.96 22.82
N GLN A 67 11.17 9.42 21.78
CA GLN A 67 11.83 8.67 20.71
C GLN A 67 11.85 9.46 19.39
N ARG A 68 13.01 9.50 18.73
CA ARG A 68 13.08 9.98 17.35
C ARG A 68 12.41 8.98 16.42
N ALA A 69 11.52 9.48 15.58
CA ALA A 69 10.81 8.66 14.60
C ALA A 69 10.57 9.43 13.31
N PHE A 70 10.27 8.72 12.23
CA PHE A 70 9.75 9.30 11.01
C PHE A 70 8.50 8.57 10.53
N TYR A 71 7.65 9.32 9.83
CA TYR A 71 6.38 8.84 9.31
C TYR A 71 6.27 9.21 7.84
N TYR A 72 5.84 8.27 7.02
CA TYR A 72 5.43 8.53 5.65
C TYR A 72 4.10 7.80 5.42
N ALA A 73 3.27 8.34 4.53
CA ALA A 73 2.08 7.65 4.08
C ALA A 73 2.39 6.92 2.78
N ARG A 74 1.77 5.75 2.57
CA ARG A 74 1.76 5.04 1.29
C ARG A 74 0.34 4.63 0.93
N VAL A 75 0.04 4.61 -0.36
CA VAL A 75 -1.21 4.09 -0.91
C VAL A 75 -0.89 2.97 -1.89
N LEU A 76 -1.72 1.93 -1.89
CA LEU A 76 -1.67 0.83 -2.85
C LEU A 76 -2.84 0.99 -3.82
N GLU A 77 -2.55 0.96 -5.11
CA GLU A 77 -3.58 0.90 -6.14
C GLU A 77 -4.22 -0.51 -6.16
N ASN A 78 -5.41 -0.64 -6.73
CA ASN A 78 -5.89 -1.94 -7.17
C ASN A 78 -4.96 -2.48 -8.28
N PRO A 79 -4.88 -3.81 -8.47
CA PRO A 79 -4.02 -4.37 -9.51
C PRO A 79 -4.44 -3.86 -10.89
N THR A 80 -3.46 -3.65 -11.77
CA THR A 80 -3.65 -3.29 -13.17
C THR A 80 -2.85 -4.23 -14.06
N CYS A 81 -3.22 -4.32 -15.35
CA CYS A 81 -2.39 -5.04 -16.31
C CYS A 81 -1.02 -4.39 -16.44
N ARG A 82 0.02 -5.22 -16.47
CA ARG A 82 1.36 -4.78 -16.86
C ARG A 82 1.36 -4.42 -18.35
N TRP A 83 2.25 -3.51 -18.77
CA TRP A 83 2.39 -3.11 -20.18
C TRP A 83 2.60 -4.31 -21.12
N SER A 84 3.31 -5.36 -20.67
CA SER A 84 3.53 -6.58 -21.46
C SER A 84 2.25 -7.37 -21.72
N THR A 85 1.27 -7.29 -20.82
CA THR A 85 -0.05 -7.91 -20.99
C THR A 85 -0.88 -7.11 -21.99
N TRP A 86 -0.83 -5.78 -21.92
CA TRP A 86 -1.44 -4.92 -22.93
C TRP A 86 -0.88 -5.18 -24.34
N ASP A 87 0.44 -5.35 -24.46
CA ASP A 87 1.07 -5.69 -25.72
C ASP A 87 0.62 -7.07 -26.23
N ALA A 88 0.57 -8.09 -25.36
CA ALA A 88 0.11 -9.42 -25.74
C ALA A 88 -1.34 -9.40 -26.29
N ILE A 89 -2.24 -8.68 -25.62
CA ILE A 89 -3.63 -8.49 -26.08
C ILE A 89 -3.66 -7.80 -27.44
N ARG A 90 -2.88 -6.72 -27.63
CA ARG A 90 -2.82 -5.97 -28.89
C ARG A 90 -2.33 -6.84 -30.06
N GLU A 91 -1.33 -7.69 -29.81
CA GLU A 91 -0.78 -8.60 -30.82
C GLU A 91 -1.58 -9.91 -30.97
N GLY A 92 -2.63 -10.12 -30.16
CA GLY A 92 -3.47 -11.31 -30.21
C GLY A 92 -2.76 -12.60 -29.77
N VAL A 93 -1.76 -12.48 -28.89
CA VAL A 93 -0.97 -13.60 -28.37
C VAL A 93 -1.18 -13.78 -26.87
N ALA A 94 -0.86 -14.96 -26.34
CA ALA A 94 -0.91 -15.20 -24.90
C ALA A 94 0.17 -14.38 -24.16
N PRO A 95 -0.14 -13.82 -22.97
CA PRO A 95 0.88 -13.25 -22.10
C PRO A 95 1.96 -14.27 -21.77
N ARG A 96 3.20 -13.79 -21.66
CA ARG A 96 4.33 -14.64 -21.34
C ARG A 96 4.18 -15.26 -19.95
N SER A 97 4.41 -16.57 -19.86
CA SER A 97 4.29 -17.32 -18.60
C SER A 97 5.42 -17.06 -17.59
N ASP A 98 6.54 -16.50 -18.05
CA ASP A 98 7.70 -16.16 -17.21
C ASP A 98 7.66 -14.72 -16.67
N MET A 99 6.58 -13.98 -16.91
CA MET A 99 6.39 -12.61 -16.45
C MET A 99 5.06 -12.46 -15.70
N ALA A 100 5.03 -11.61 -14.67
CA ALA A 100 3.78 -11.26 -14.02
C ALA A 100 2.84 -10.54 -15.01
N ALA A 101 1.59 -10.99 -15.10
CA ALA A 101 0.59 -10.41 -15.99
C ALA A 101 0.02 -9.08 -15.44
N THR A 102 0.10 -8.87 -14.13
CA THR A 102 -0.38 -7.67 -13.45
C THR A 102 0.72 -6.98 -12.67
N VAL A 103 0.45 -5.74 -12.27
CA VAL A 103 1.27 -4.95 -11.36
C VAL A 103 0.35 -4.25 -10.36
N GLN A 104 0.89 -3.92 -9.19
CA GLN A 104 0.23 -3.06 -8.23
C GLN A 104 1.15 -1.88 -7.93
N GLU A 105 0.70 -0.69 -8.30
CA GLU A 105 1.46 0.53 -8.10
C GLU A 105 1.33 1.03 -6.65
N ARG A 106 2.34 1.80 -6.22
CA ARG A 106 2.40 2.33 -4.86
C ARG A 106 2.94 3.75 -4.87
N ALA A 107 2.16 4.69 -4.35
CA ALA A 107 2.61 6.06 -4.14
C ALA A 107 2.97 6.28 -2.67
N TRP A 108 4.00 7.08 -2.40
CA TRP A 108 4.55 7.32 -1.07
C TRP A 108 4.81 8.81 -0.91
N THR A 109 4.59 9.34 0.29
CA THR A 109 4.92 10.73 0.61
C THR A 109 6.38 10.86 1.03
N SER A 110 6.89 12.09 1.00
CA SER A 110 8.11 12.40 1.76
C SER A 110 7.89 12.11 3.25
N PRO A 111 8.94 11.69 3.98
CA PRO A 111 8.85 11.43 5.40
C PRO A 111 8.77 12.73 6.20
N ILE A 112 7.93 12.73 7.24
CA ILE A 112 7.86 13.74 8.28
C ILE A 112 8.66 13.23 9.47
N GLN A 113 9.62 14.02 9.94
CA GLN A 113 10.48 13.68 11.07
C GLN A 113 9.84 14.17 12.37
N PHE A 114 9.84 13.31 13.38
CA PHE A 114 9.51 13.66 14.76
C PHE A 114 10.79 13.69 15.61
N VAL A 115 11.01 14.82 16.27
CA VAL A 115 12.16 15.06 17.14
C VAL A 115 11.64 15.37 18.55
N PRO A 116 12.01 14.57 19.56
CA PRO A 116 11.63 14.83 20.95
C PRO A 116 12.07 16.23 21.42
N GLY A 117 11.18 16.95 22.08
CA GLY A 117 11.47 18.24 22.73
C GLY A 117 11.77 19.42 21.78
N ALA A 118 11.43 19.30 20.49
CA ALA A 118 11.51 20.40 19.53
C ALA A 118 10.38 21.43 19.71
#